data_AF-A0A6L8EMC1-F1
#
_entry.id   AF-A0A6L8EMC1-F1
#
_cell.length_a   1.000
_cell.length_b   1.000
_cell.length_c   1.000
_cell.angle_alpha   90.00
_cell.angle_beta   90.00
_cell.angle_gamma   90.00
#
_symmetry.space_group_name_H-M   'P 1'
#
loop_
_entity.id
_entity.type
_entity.pdbx_description
1 polymer ?
#
loop_
_entity_poly.entity_id
_entity_poly.type
_entity_poly.pdbx_seq_one_letter_code
_entity_poly.pdbx_strand_id
1 'polypeptide(L)'
;TDLLGAQHVRQCTEFTIRKEVFTPFEILHQATAMNAEILMEPDRLGCIREGAFADLLVVDGNPLEDISLLERDGAALPVIIRKGEMVKCELDVSEGAVRAFSWPAS
;
A
#
# COMPACT_ATOMS: atom_id res chain seq x y z
N THR A 1 -7.81 20.68 22.77
CA THR A 1 -7.28 19.35 23.16
C THR A 1 -7.92 18.34 22.26
N ASP A 2 -7.16 17.88 21.28
CA ASP A 2 -7.64 16.96 20.25
C ASP A 2 -7.94 15.58 20.86
N LEU A 3 -9.12 15.05 20.55
CA LEU A 3 -9.69 13.79 21.03
C LEU A 3 -9.24 12.59 20.17
N LEU A 4 -8.26 12.77 19.28
CA LEU A 4 -7.80 11.73 18.35
C LEU A 4 -6.54 10.98 18.81
N GLY A 5 -5.94 11.36 19.94
CA GLY A 5 -4.71 10.73 20.45
C GLY A 5 -4.85 9.24 20.78
N ALA A 6 -6.06 8.78 21.13
CA ALA A 6 -6.33 7.37 21.43
C ALA A 6 -6.64 6.49 20.19
N GLN A 7 -6.90 7.09 19.02
CA GLN A 7 -7.21 6.33 17.79
C GLN A 7 -5.97 5.91 16.99
N HIS A 8 -4.79 6.47 17.27
CA HIS A 8 -3.55 6.05 16.60
C HIS A 8 -3.09 4.63 16.92
N VAL A 9 -3.61 4.01 17.99
CA VAL A 9 -3.38 2.59 18.32
C VAL A 9 -4.33 1.66 17.54
N ARG A 10 -5.42 2.18 16.96
CA ARG A 10 -6.41 1.35 16.22
C ARG A 10 -6.26 1.36 14.71
N GLN A 11 -5.52 2.30 14.12
CA GLN A 11 -5.16 2.23 12.70
C GLN A 11 -4.26 1.02 12.37
N CYS A 12 -3.65 0.36 13.37
CA CYS A 12 -2.68 -0.71 13.17
C CYS A 12 -3.27 -2.05 12.80
N THR A 13 -4.43 -2.34 13.39
CA THR A 13 -5.12 -3.62 13.25
C THR A 13 -6.23 -3.49 12.21
N GLU A 14 -6.33 -2.35 11.52
CA GLU A 14 -7.43 -2.05 10.62
C GLU A 14 -7.55 -3.09 9.50
N PHE A 15 -6.43 -3.45 8.85
CA PHE A 15 -6.46 -4.47 7.80
C PHE A 15 -6.78 -5.86 8.35
N THR A 16 -6.24 -6.22 9.51
CA THR A 16 -6.52 -7.48 10.21
C THR A 16 -8.00 -7.58 10.63
N ILE A 17 -8.57 -6.51 11.19
CA ILE A 17 -9.97 -6.42 11.61
C ILE A 17 -10.88 -6.44 10.37
N ARG A 18 -10.56 -5.68 9.33
CA ARG A 18 -11.34 -5.65 8.09
C ARG A 18 -11.35 -7.02 7.40
N LYS A 19 -10.30 -7.84 7.55
CA LYS A 19 -10.24 -9.22 7.02
C LYS A 19 -11.34 -10.13 7.58
N GLU A 20 -11.91 -9.81 8.75
CA GLU A 20 -13.05 -10.57 9.30
C GLU A 20 -14.34 -10.38 8.46
N VAL A 21 -14.41 -9.32 7.66
CA VAL A 21 -15.64 -8.92 6.94
C VAL A 21 -15.42 -8.77 5.42
N PHE A 22 -14.21 -8.39 5.00
CA PHE A 22 -13.87 -8.04 3.62
C PHE A 22 -12.75 -8.91 3.09
N THR A 23 -12.79 -9.16 1.78
CA THR A 23 -11.69 -9.80 1.06
C THR A 23 -10.45 -8.90 1.02
N PRO A 24 -9.24 -9.47 0.86
CA PRO A 24 -8.02 -8.67 0.69
C PRO A 24 -8.11 -7.65 -0.46
N PHE A 25 -8.77 -8.02 -1.56
CA PHE A 25 -9.03 -7.10 -2.68
C PHE A 25 -9.89 -5.91 -2.27
N GLU A 26 -11.02 -6.14 -1.59
CA GLU A 26 -11.90 -5.06 -1.13
C GLU A 26 -11.19 -4.13 -0.15
N ILE A 27 -10.35 -4.68 0.73
CA ILE A 27 -9.53 -3.91 1.67
C ILE A 27 -8.55 -3.01 0.93
N LEU A 28 -7.81 -3.56 -0.04
CA LEU A 28 -6.88 -2.81 -0.88
C LEU A 28 -7.61 -1.72 -1.67
N HIS A 29 -8.75 -2.05 -2.27
CA HIS A 29 -9.56 -1.10 -3.03
C HIS A 29 -10.06 0.06 -2.15
N GLN A 30 -10.51 -0.24 -0.94
CA GLN A 30 -10.91 0.77 0.06
C GLN A 30 -9.75 1.68 0.47
N ALA A 31 -8.54 1.12 0.63
CA ALA A 31 -7.34 1.86 1.02
C ALA A 31 -6.70 2.67 -0.12
N THR A 32 -7.06 2.40 -1.37
CA THR A 32 -6.45 2.99 -2.57
C THR A 32 -7.47 3.76 -3.40
N ALA A 33 -8.04 3.15 -4.45
CA ALA A 33 -8.90 3.82 -5.42
C ALA A 33 -10.15 4.45 -4.80
N MET A 34 -10.83 3.77 -3.87
CA MET A 34 -12.00 4.32 -3.19
C MET A 34 -11.63 5.56 -2.35
N ASN A 35 -10.48 5.52 -1.65
CA ASN A 35 -10.01 6.66 -0.90
C ASN A 35 -9.62 7.83 -1.81
N ALA A 36 -9.06 7.55 -2.99
CA ALA A 36 -8.76 8.57 -3.99
C ALA A 36 -10.03 9.25 -4.54
N GLU A 37 -11.11 8.49 -4.75
CA GLU A 37 -12.43 9.04 -5.10
C GLU A 37 -12.98 9.94 -3.99
N ILE A 38 -12.92 9.51 -2.73
CA ILE A 38 -13.35 10.31 -1.56
C ILE A 38 -12.56 11.63 -1.48
N LEU A 39 -11.28 11.60 -1.82
CA LEU A 39 -10.40 12.77 -1.84
C LEU A 39 -10.54 13.62 -3.12
N MET A 40 -11.44 13.25 -4.05
CA MET A 40 -11.62 13.91 -5.35
C MET A 40 -10.35 13.93 -6.23
N GLU A 41 -9.47 12.94 -6.06
CA GLU A 41 -8.21 12.79 -6.79
C GLU A 41 -8.06 11.37 -7.40
N PRO A 42 -9.09 10.79 -8.06
CA PRO A 42 -9.10 9.38 -8.47
C PRO A 42 -8.04 9.01 -9.52
N ASP A 43 -7.62 9.97 -10.35
CA ASP A 43 -6.58 9.77 -11.37
C ASP A 43 -5.16 10.07 -10.85
N ARG A 44 -5.03 10.54 -9.60
CA ARG A 44 -3.77 11.01 -9.03
C ARG A 44 -3.33 10.26 -7.79
N LEU A 45 -4.27 9.71 -7.02
CA LEU A 45 -4.01 8.88 -5.84
C LEU A 45 -4.57 7.47 -6.04
N GLY A 46 -4.04 6.50 -5.30
CA GLY A 46 -4.61 5.15 -5.25
C GLY A 46 -4.54 4.35 -6.56
N CYS A 47 -3.78 4.81 -7.55
CA CYS A 47 -3.59 4.15 -8.83
C CYS A 47 -2.13 4.26 -9.32
N ILE A 48 -1.72 3.32 -10.18
CA ILE A 48 -0.42 3.36 -10.88
C ILE A 48 -0.71 3.74 -12.33
N ARG A 49 -0.47 5.00 -12.67
CA ARG A 49 -0.73 5.59 -13.99
C ARG A 49 0.22 6.75 -14.25
N GLU A 50 0.52 7.01 -15.52
CA GLU A 50 1.21 8.23 -15.93
C GLU A 50 0.48 9.48 -15.42
N GLY A 51 1.23 10.43 -14.83
CA GLY A 51 0.68 11.66 -14.27
C GLY A 51 0.11 11.54 -12.85
N ALA A 52 -0.01 10.34 -12.29
CA ALA A 52 -0.38 10.14 -10.90
C ALA A 52 0.76 10.49 -9.93
N PHE A 53 0.45 10.69 -8.66
CA PHE A 53 1.48 10.83 -7.64
C PHE A 53 2.29 9.54 -7.50
N ALA A 54 3.60 9.69 -7.39
CA ALA A 54 4.51 8.58 -7.13
C ALA A 54 4.50 8.20 -5.64
N ASP A 55 3.34 7.76 -5.17
CA ASP A 55 3.15 7.12 -3.86
C ASP A 55 3.12 5.60 -4.07
N LEU A 56 4.24 4.93 -3.74
CA LEU A 56 4.45 3.52 -4.06
C LEU A 56 4.92 2.74 -2.84
N LEU A 57 4.44 1.50 -2.73
CA LEU A 57 4.92 0.50 -1.78
C LEU A 57 5.46 -0.70 -2.58
N VAL A 58 6.64 -1.19 -2.21
CA VAL A 58 7.08 -2.52 -2.61
C VAL A 58 6.79 -3.44 -1.45
N VAL A 59 6.12 -4.55 -1.73
CA VAL A 59 5.70 -5.55 -0.74
C VAL A 59 6.45 -6.85 -1.03
N ASP A 60 7.10 -7.42 -0.03
CA ASP A 60 7.69 -8.76 -0.12
C ASP A 60 6.61 -9.82 0.09
N GLY A 61 5.98 -10.23 -1.01
CA GLY A 61 4.86 -11.17 -1.03
C GLY A 61 3.64 -10.62 -1.79
N ASN A 62 2.51 -11.33 -1.69
CA ASN A 62 1.26 -10.96 -2.36
C ASN A 62 0.19 -10.54 -1.35
N PRO A 63 -0.17 -9.24 -1.25
CA PRO A 63 -1.19 -8.77 -0.31
C PRO A 63 -2.61 -9.25 -0.63
N LEU A 64 -2.86 -9.79 -1.84
CA LEU A 64 -4.13 -10.45 -2.17
C LEU A 64 -4.26 -11.84 -1.53
N GLU A 65 -3.13 -12.48 -1.21
CA GLU A 65 -3.09 -13.76 -0.50
C GLU A 65 -2.96 -13.56 1.01
N ASP A 66 -2.14 -12.58 1.44
CA ASP A 66 -1.95 -12.24 2.84
C ASP A 66 -1.88 -10.72 3.07
N ILE A 67 -3.00 -10.15 3.53
CA ILE A 67 -3.12 -8.72 3.81
C ILE A 67 -2.28 -8.27 5.02
N SER A 68 -1.83 -9.20 5.88
CA SER A 68 -1.02 -8.86 7.05
C SER A 68 0.37 -8.33 6.68
N LEU A 69 0.81 -8.55 5.43
CA LEU A 69 2.03 -7.96 4.86
C LEU A 69 2.01 -6.41 4.83
N LEU A 70 0.83 -5.79 4.96
CA LEU A 70 0.66 -4.34 5.01
C LEU A 70 0.55 -3.78 6.44
N GLU A 71 0.80 -4.62 7.46
CA GLU A 71 0.75 -4.20 8.86
C GLU A 71 1.92 -3.29 9.27
N ARG A 72 1.79 -2.68 10.46
CA ARG A 72 2.56 -1.49 10.85
C ARG A 72 4.04 -1.69 11.12
N ASP A 73 4.50 -2.92 11.33
CA ASP A 73 5.95 -3.11 11.48
C ASP A 73 6.70 -2.82 10.18
N GLY A 74 5.98 -2.78 9.05
CA GLY A 74 6.53 -2.52 7.73
C GLY A 74 7.65 -3.51 7.37
N ALA A 75 7.68 -4.67 8.04
CA ALA A 75 8.74 -5.66 7.89
C ALA A 75 8.71 -6.24 6.48
N ALA A 76 7.51 -6.45 5.92
CA ALA A 76 7.30 -6.87 4.54
C ALA A 76 7.28 -5.70 3.53
N LEU A 77 7.61 -4.47 3.94
CA LEU A 77 7.66 -3.29 3.08
C LEU A 77 9.11 -2.80 2.92
N PRO A 78 9.93 -3.45 2.09
CA PRO A 78 11.34 -3.08 1.94
C PRO A 78 11.55 -1.71 1.28
N VAL A 79 10.56 -1.20 0.54
CA VAL A 79 10.63 0.11 -0.12
C VAL A 79 9.32 0.88 0.06
N ILE A 80 9.45 2.16 0.45
CA ILE A 80 8.35 3.11 0.55
C ILE A 80 8.76 4.39 -0.17
N ILE A 81 7.97 4.78 -1.17
CA ILE A 81 8.13 6.02 -1.94
C ILE A 81 6.90 6.89 -1.69
N ARG A 82 7.12 8.17 -1.40
CA ARG A 82 6.05 9.15 -1.20
C ARG A 82 6.33 10.39 -2.03
N LYS A 83 5.41 10.77 -2.90
CA LYS A 83 5.53 11.89 -3.84
C LYS A 83 6.83 11.86 -4.65
N GLY A 84 7.30 10.66 -5.00
CA GLY A 84 8.55 10.45 -5.73
C GLY A 84 9.81 10.47 -4.87
N GLU A 85 9.70 10.75 -3.57
CA GLU A 85 10.83 10.71 -2.64
C GLU A 85 10.93 9.34 -1.96
N MET A 86 12.14 8.81 -1.89
CA MET A 86 12.41 7.55 -1.18
C MET A 86 12.33 7.78 0.34
N VAL A 87 11.36 7.16 1.00
CA VAL A 87 11.16 7.24 2.45
C VAL A 87 11.84 6.07 3.18
N LYS A 88 11.79 4.88 2.58
CA LYS A 88 12.44 3.66 3.08
C LYS A 88 13.01 2.89 1.90
N CYS A 89 14.23 2.39 2.01
CA CYS A 89 14.84 1.46 1.05
C CYS A 89 15.80 0.52 1.78
N GLU A 90 15.42 -0.76 1.87
CA GLU A 90 16.23 -1.84 2.44
C GLU A 90 16.71 -2.83 1.37
N LEU A 91 16.43 -2.54 0.09
CA LEU A 91 16.91 -3.34 -1.01
C LEU A 91 18.30 -2.85 -1.43
N ASP A 92 19.28 -3.73 -1.31
CA ASP A 92 20.57 -3.54 -1.97
C ASP A 92 20.37 -3.69 -3.48
N VAL A 93 20.45 -2.58 -4.19
CA VAL A 93 20.40 -2.55 -5.66
C VAL A 93 21.76 -2.98 -6.23
N SER A 94 22.28 -4.13 -5.80
CA SER A 94 23.35 -4.81 -6.54
C SER A 94 22.73 -5.45 -7.78
N GLU A 95 23.26 -5.14 -8.96
CA GLU A 95 22.77 -5.61 -10.26
C GLU A 95 22.37 -7.09 -10.24
N GLY A 96 21.07 -7.39 -10.35
CA GLY A 96 20.60 -8.71 -10.76
C GLY A 96 19.59 -9.39 -9.84
N ALA A 97 18.36 -8.89 -9.81
CA ALA A 97 17.19 -9.72 -9.49
C ALA A 97 15.88 -9.10 -10.00
N VAL A 98 15.84 -8.52 -11.21
CA VAL A 98 14.56 -8.21 -11.84
C VAL A 98 14.01 -9.50 -12.41
N ARG A 99 13.18 -10.22 -11.64
CA ARG A 99 12.29 -11.21 -12.25
C ARG A 99 11.19 -10.43 -12.94
N ALA A 100 11.16 -10.49 -14.27
CA ALA A 100 10.09 -9.91 -15.05
C ALA A 100 8.76 -10.57 -14.63
N PHE A 101 7.93 -9.84 -13.90
CA PHE A 101 6.55 -10.21 -13.66
C PHE A 101 5.79 -9.88 -14.94
N SER A 102 5.39 -10.90 -15.70
CA SER A 102 4.57 -10.72 -16.90
C SER A 102 3.15 -10.34 -16.48
N TRP A 103 2.74 -9.10 -16.74
CA TRP A 103 1.34 -8.71 -16.58
C TRP A 103 0.49 -9.45 -17.63
N PRO A 104 -0.56 -10.20 -17.24
CA PRO A 104 -1.49 -10.70 -18.23
C PRO A 104 -2.18 -9.49 -18.88
N ALA A 105 -2.01 -9.35 -20.20
CA ALA A 105 -2.72 -8.35 -20.98
C ALA A 105 -4.23 -8.62 -20.88
N SER A 106 -5.00 -7.59 -20.52
CA SER A 106 -6.45 -7.55 -20.64
C SER A 106 -6.88 -7.27 -22.08
#